data_AF-A0A7R9F2Q7-F1
#
_entry.id   AF-A0A7R9F2Q7-F1
#
_cell.length_a   1.000
_cell.length_b   1.000
_cell.length_c   1.000
_cell.angle_alpha   90.00
_cell.angle_beta   90.00
_cell.angle_gamma   90.00
#
_symmetry.space_group_name_H-M   'P 1'
#
loop_
_entity.id
_entity.type
_entity.pdbx_description
1 polymer ?
#
loop_
_entity_poly.entity_id
_entity_poly.type
_entity_poly.pdbx_seq_one_letter_code
_entity_poly.pdbx_strand_id
1 'polypeptide(L)'
;MVFSILTGCVHWVQAVGWCNNIAWNVGPLTARQYQLAIERYEWNKLQSFKSIVPMVHLSWNLARNIKVSDPKLFELIKNCLLRTIRQCALILEFVKSKGVEVRFHGRGKNEASHYCGQCEVRYHYFTKLYNWSDF
;
A
#
# COMPACT_ATOMS: atom_id res chain seq x y z
N MET A 1 -9.11 -30.97 0.85
CA MET A 1 -7.83 -30.67 1.53
C MET A 1 -7.71 -29.17 1.66
N VAL A 2 -7.37 -28.65 2.84
CA VAL A 2 -7.11 -27.21 3.06
C VAL A 2 -5.65 -27.06 3.45
N PHE A 3 -4.94 -26.14 2.80
CA PHE A 3 -3.57 -25.80 3.13
C PHE A 3 -3.47 -24.29 3.37
N SER A 4 -2.69 -23.91 4.38
CA SER A 4 -2.45 -22.51 4.74
C SER A 4 -1.01 -22.16 4.42
N ILE A 5 -0.82 -21.20 3.50
CA ILE A 5 0.50 -20.67 3.17
C ILE A 5 0.81 -19.53 4.13
N LEU A 6 1.93 -19.62 4.84
CA LEU A 6 2.37 -18.58 5.78
C LEU A 6 2.93 -17.36 5.03
N THR A 7 2.92 -16.20 5.69
CA THR A 7 3.44 -14.96 5.12
C THR A 7 4.88 -15.11 4.65
N GLY A 8 5.12 -14.77 3.37
CA GLY A 8 6.45 -14.80 2.75
C GLY A 8 6.92 -16.19 2.30
N CYS A 9 6.11 -17.24 2.47
CA CYS A 9 6.47 -18.58 2.04
C CYS A 9 6.45 -18.71 0.51
N VAL A 10 7.61 -19.07 -0.06
CA VAL A 10 7.74 -19.45 -1.46
C VAL A 10 7.19 -20.86 -1.63
N HIS A 11 6.31 -21.07 -2.60
CA HIS A 11 5.68 -22.36 -2.84
C HIS A 11 5.32 -22.50 -4.33
N TRP A 12 5.15 -23.73 -4.77
CA TRP A 12 4.59 -24.11 -6.07
C TRP A 12 3.65 -25.30 -5.87
N VAL A 13 2.72 -25.52 -6.80
CA VAL A 13 1.70 -26.57 -6.70
C VAL A 13 1.55 -27.27 -8.04
N GLN A 14 1.34 -28.57 -8.02
CA GLN A 14 1.03 -29.38 -9.19
C GLN A 14 -0.13 -30.33 -8.86
N ALA A 15 -1.09 -30.44 -9.78
CA ALA A 15 -2.13 -31.46 -9.70
C ALA A 15 -1.61 -32.78 -10.29
N VAL A 16 -1.80 -33.89 -9.56
CA VAL A 16 -1.46 -35.24 -10.04
C VAL A 16 -2.61 -35.85 -10.85
N GLY A 17 -3.86 -35.44 -10.59
CA GLY A 17 -5.06 -35.87 -11.29
C GLY A 17 -6.05 -34.73 -11.48
N TRP A 18 -7.30 -35.05 -11.85
CA TRP A 18 -8.33 -34.04 -12.05
C TRP A 18 -8.88 -33.51 -10.73
N CYS A 19 -8.77 -32.21 -10.52
CA CYS A 19 -9.31 -31.53 -9.34
C CYS A 19 -9.68 -30.08 -9.65
N ASN A 20 -10.54 -29.51 -8.80
CA ASN A 20 -10.86 -28.09 -8.77
C ASN A 20 -10.28 -27.47 -7.48
N ASN A 21 -9.83 -26.21 -7.57
CA ASN A 21 -9.21 -25.51 -6.45
C ASN A 21 -9.84 -24.12 -6.27
N ILE A 22 -9.94 -23.68 -5.01
CA ILE A 22 -10.36 -22.33 -4.63
C ILE A 22 -9.26 -21.76 -3.72
N ALA A 23 -8.85 -20.52 -3.97
CA ALA A 23 -7.82 -19.85 -3.20
C ALA A 23 -8.17 -18.37 -2.96
N TRP A 24 -7.76 -17.86 -1.81
CA TRP A 24 -7.85 -16.44 -1.47
C TRP A 24 -6.72 -16.06 -0.51
N ASN A 25 -6.46 -14.76 -0.40
CA ASN A 25 -5.45 -14.22 0.51
C ASN A 25 -6.10 -13.72 1.80
N VAL A 26 -5.42 -13.92 2.93
CA VAL A 26 -5.81 -13.38 4.23
C VAL A 26 -4.60 -12.66 4.83
N GLY A 27 -4.82 -11.52 5.48
CA GLY A 27 -3.79 -10.77 6.19
C GLY A 27 -4.05 -10.73 7.69
N PRO A 28 -3.50 -11.66 8.49
CA PRO A 28 -3.63 -11.62 9.95
C PRO A 28 -3.05 -10.33 10.53
N LEU A 29 -3.72 -9.74 11.53
CA LEU A 29 -3.26 -8.52 12.22
C LEU A 29 -2.12 -8.82 13.18
N THR A 30 -0.95 -9.13 12.62
CA THR A 30 0.28 -9.43 13.37
C THR A 30 1.41 -8.53 12.88
N ALA A 31 2.33 -8.16 13.78
CA ALA A 31 3.52 -7.40 13.41
C ALA A 31 4.31 -8.05 12.27
N ARG A 32 4.48 -9.39 12.29
CA ARG A 32 5.19 -10.14 11.25
C ARG A 32 4.53 -10.00 9.88
N GLN A 33 3.21 -10.14 9.81
CA GLN A 33 2.47 -10.00 8.55
C GLN A 33 2.61 -8.59 7.97
N TYR A 34 2.47 -7.57 8.82
CA TYR A 34 2.57 -6.18 8.39
C TYR A 34 4.00 -5.82 7.95
N GLN A 35 5.01 -6.25 8.71
CA GLN A 35 6.42 -6.04 8.39
C GLN A 35 6.78 -6.58 6.99
N LEU A 36 6.51 -7.86 6.74
CA LEU A 36 6.80 -8.49 5.45
C LEU A 36 6.01 -7.86 4.30
N ALA A 37 4.78 -7.40 4.56
CA ALA A 37 3.97 -6.72 3.56
C ALA A 37 4.55 -5.33 3.18
N ILE A 38 5.07 -4.57 4.15
CA ILE A 38 5.76 -3.30 3.90
C ILE A 38 7.10 -3.52 3.21
N GLU A 39 7.90 -4.49 3.63
CA GLU A 39 9.17 -4.83 2.98
C GLU A 39 8.97 -5.21 1.51
N ARG A 40 7.97 -6.05 1.22
CA ARG A 40 7.63 -6.40 -0.16
C ARG A 40 7.13 -5.19 -0.94
N TYR A 41 6.35 -4.31 -0.33
CA TYR A 41 5.86 -3.08 -0.97
C TYR A 41 7.02 -2.16 -1.39
N GLU A 42 8.00 -1.94 -0.51
CA GLU A 42 9.18 -1.14 -0.82
C GLU A 42 10.09 -1.84 -1.85
N TRP A 43 10.28 -3.16 -1.72
CA TRP A 43 11.03 -3.94 -2.71
C TRP A 43 10.41 -3.86 -4.10
N ASN A 44 9.10 -4.02 -4.20
CA ASN A 44 8.36 -3.89 -5.45
C ASN A 44 8.58 -2.51 -6.08
N LYS A 45 8.56 -1.44 -5.28
CA LYS A 45 8.84 -0.09 -5.76
C LYS A 45 10.26 0.04 -6.33
N LEU A 46 11.26 -0.56 -5.69
CA LEU A 46 12.65 -0.58 -6.19
C LEU A 46 12.78 -1.35 -7.51
N GLN A 47 11.99 -2.40 -7.68
CA GLN A 47 11.98 -3.23 -8.89
C GLN A 47 11.01 -2.74 -9.97
N SER A 48 10.42 -1.55 -9.81
CA SER A 48 9.37 -1.02 -10.70
C SER A 48 8.22 -2.01 -10.93
N PHE A 49 7.88 -2.77 -9.88
CA PHE A 49 6.80 -3.74 -9.89
C PHE A 49 5.58 -3.22 -9.13
N LYS A 50 4.40 -3.43 -9.70
CA LYS A 50 3.14 -2.97 -9.12
C LYS A 50 2.77 -3.76 -7.85
N SER A 51 2.62 -3.04 -6.75
CA SER A 51 2.05 -3.63 -5.53
C SER A 51 0.53 -3.71 -5.61
N ILE A 52 0.01 -4.94 -5.66
CA ILE A 52 -1.44 -5.24 -5.67
C ILE A 52 -2.12 -4.69 -4.41
N VAL A 53 -1.48 -4.86 -3.25
CA VAL A 53 -2.00 -4.33 -1.98
C VAL A 53 -1.51 -2.90 -1.77
N PRO A 54 -2.41 -1.92 -1.60
CA PRO A 54 -2.04 -0.53 -1.39
C PRO A 54 -1.61 -0.27 0.05
N MET A 55 -0.38 -0.65 0.41
CA MET A 55 0.06 -0.68 1.81
C MET A 55 -0.09 0.65 2.55
N VAL A 56 0.22 1.79 1.92
CA VAL A 56 0.01 3.10 2.56
C VAL A 56 -1.48 3.34 2.85
N HIS A 57 -2.36 3.06 1.88
CA HIS A 57 -3.81 3.26 2.06
C HIS A 57 -4.38 2.35 3.13
N LEU A 58 -3.97 1.09 3.10
CA LEU A 58 -4.32 0.11 4.11
C LEU A 58 -3.88 0.58 5.50
N SER A 59 -2.65 1.09 5.64
CA SER A 59 -2.12 1.59 6.92
C SER A 59 -2.97 2.73 7.50
N TRP A 60 -3.38 3.68 6.66
CA TRP A 60 -4.30 4.76 7.05
C TRP A 60 -5.70 4.25 7.40
N ASN A 61 -6.19 3.19 6.75
CA ASN A 61 -7.47 2.57 7.10
C ASN A 61 -7.38 1.80 8.42
N LEU A 62 -6.28 1.06 8.64
CA LEU A 62 -6.03 0.34 9.89
C LEU A 62 -6.01 1.31 11.07
N ALA A 63 -5.29 2.43 10.94
CA ALA A 63 -5.20 3.43 11.99
C ALA A 63 -6.54 4.13 12.31
N ARG A 64 -7.46 4.23 11.34
CA ARG A 64 -8.79 4.84 11.55
C ARG A 64 -9.81 3.87 12.13
N ASN A 65 -9.74 2.60 11.74
CA ASN A 65 -10.83 1.65 11.96
C ASN A 65 -10.51 0.57 12.99
N ILE A 66 -9.25 0.41 13.41
CA ILE A 66 -8.82 -0.70 14.27
C ILE A 66 -8.03 -0.18 15.46
N LYS A 67 -8.38 -0.65 16.65
CA LYS A 67 -7.57 -0.48 17.87
C LYS A 67 -6.50 -1.56 17.90
N VAL A 68 -5.24 -1.17 17.73
CA VAL A 68 -4.10 -2.09 17.73
C VAL A 68 -3.56 -2.22 19.16
N SER A 69 -3.65 -3.41 19.74
CA SER A 69 -3.13 -3.71 21.09
C SER A 69 -1.68 -4.18 21.09
N ASP A 70 -1.22 -4.84 20.02
CA ASP A 70 0.18 -5.27 19.87
C ASP A 70 1.11 -4.05 19.70
N PRO A 71 2.01 -3.77 20.66
CA PRO A 71 2.88 -2.60 20.60
C PRO A 71 3.78 -2.60 19.37
N LYS A 72 4.22 -3.77 18.92
CA LYS A 72 5.12 -3.89 17.77
C LYS A 72 4.39 -3.54 16.48
N LEU A 73 3.19 -4.08 16.28
CA LEU A 73 2.36 -3.72 15.13
C LEU A 73 1.98 -2.24 15.14
N PHE A 74 1.65 -1.69 16.32
CA PHE A 74 1.32 -0.27 16.46
C PHE A 74 2.48 0.62 16.00
N GLU A 75 3.70 0.36 16.48
CA GLU A 75 4.87 1.15 16.09
C GLU A 75 5.18 1.03 14.59
N LEU A 76 5.01 -0.15 13.98
CA LEU A 76 5.18 -0.30 12.53
C LEU A 76 4.18 0.54 11.72
N ILE A 77 2.90 0.52 12.10
CA ILE A 77 1.87 1.32 11.43
C ILE A 77 2.16 2.80 11.63
N LYS A 78 2.45 3.23 12.86
CA LYS A 78 2.78 4.62 13.21
C LYS A 78 3.98 5.14 12.41
N ASN A 79 5.04 4.34 12.29
CA ASN A 79 6.23 4.69 11.50
C ASN A 79 5.90 4.86 10.01
N CYS A 80 5.07 3.98 9.44
CA CYS A 80 4.58 4.11 8.07
C CYS A 80 3.81 5.43 7.89
N LEU A 81 2.89 5.76 8.80
CA LEU A 81 2.11 6.99 8.75
C LEU A 81 3.02 8.23 8.83
N LEU A 82 3.93 8.29 9.81
CA LEU A 82 4.87 9.40 9.98
C LEU A 82 5.70 9.65 8.72
N ARG A 83 6.25 8.59 8.11
CA ARG A 83 7.00 8.68 6.85
C ARG A 83 6.13 9.24 5.72
N THR A 84 4.88 8.79 5.62
CA THR A 84 3.97 9.23 4.54
C THR A 84 3.52 10.68 4.71
N ILE A 85 3.27 11.14 5.94
CA ILE A 85 2.96 12.54 6.24
C ILE A 85 4.15 13.43 5.91
N ARG A 86 5.35 13.07 6.37
CA ARG A 86 6.58 13.82 6.08
C ARG A 86 6.80 13.95 4.58
N GLN A 87 6.63 12.86 3.83
CA GLN A 87 6.75 12.89 2.38
C GLN A 87 5.72 13.84 1.74
N CYS A 88 4.46 13.81 2.18
CA CYS A 88 3.43 14.71 1.67
C CYS A 88 3.76 16.18 1.97
N ALA A 89 4.26 16.48 3.16
CA ALA A 89 4.68 17.84 3.54
C ALA A 89 5.82 18.35 2.65
N LEU A 90 6.87 17.54 2.45
CA LEU A 90 8.00 17.90 1.59
C LEU A 90 7.59 18.11 0.13
N ILE A 91 6.69 17.27 -0.40
CA ILE A 91 6.16 17.44 -1.76
C ILE A 91 5.34 18.73 -1.84
N LEU A 92 4.51 19.04 -0.85
CA LEU A 92 3.72 20.28 -0.81
C LEU A 92 4.62 21.51 -0.82
N GLU A 93 5.66 21.52 0.00
CA GLU A 93 6.63 22.61 0.05
C GLU A 93 7.38 22.75 -1.28
N PHE A 94 7.83 21.64 -1.86
CA PHE A 94 8.49 21.65 -3.16
C PHE A 94 7.60 22.21 -4.27
N VAL A 95 6.35 21.74 -4.37
CA VAL A 95 5.39 22.20 -5.38
C VAL A 95 5.08 23.70 -5.21
N LYS A 96 4.87 24.16 -3.95
CA LYS A 96 4.70 25.59 -3.64
C LYS A 96 5.91 26.42 -4.03
N SER A 97 7.13 25.92 -3.79
CA SER A 97 8.38 26.62 -4.16
C SER A 97 8.54 26.82 -5.67
N LYS A 98 7.83 26.03 -6.48
CA LYS A 98 7.78 26.14 -7.94
C LYS A 98 6.62 27.00 -8.46
N GLY A 99 5.84 27.62 -7.56
CA GLY A 99 4.70 28.46 -7.94
C GLY A 99 3.48 27.68 -8.45
N VAL A 100 3.43 26.37 -8.19
CA VAL A 100 2.37 25.48 -8.69
C VAL A 100 1.18 25.49 -7.72
N GLU A 101 -0.02 25.81 -8.23
CA GLU A 101 -1.24 25.93 -7.40
C GLU A 101 -1.73 24.55 -6.93
N VAL A 102 -1.89 24.37 -5.62
CA VAL A 102 -2.36 23.10 -5.05
C VAL A 102 -3.84 23.24 -4.69
N ARG A 103 -4.73 22.59 -5.46
CA ARG A 103 -6.16 22.56 -5.17
C ARG A 103 -6.52 21.43 -4.20
N PHE A 104 -7.74 21.41 -3.69
CA PHE A 104 -8.25 20.27 -2.93
C PHE A 104 -9.23 19.49 -3.81
N HIS A 105 -8.97 18.21 -4.04
CA HIS A 105 -9.86 17.37 -4.86
C HIS A 105 -10.86 16.57 -4.02
N GLY A 106 -10.57 16.30 -2.74
CA GLY A 106 -11.37 15.39 -1.91
C GLY A 106 -11.28 13.93 -2.36
N ARG A 107 -12.00 13.04 -1.66
CA ARG A 107 -12.10 11.61 -1.97
C ARG A 107 -13.51 11.09 -1.71
N GLY A 108 -14.08 10.36 -2.68
CA GLY A 108 -15.37 9.70 -2.52
C GLY A 108 -15.32 8.49 -1.57
N LYS A 109 -16.46 8.12 -0.97
CA LYS A 109 -16.55 7.05 0.06
C LYS A 109 -15.97 5.69 -0.38
N ASN A 110 -16.05 5.34 -1.66
CA ASN A 110 -15.58 4.05 -2.21
C ASN A 110 -14.52 4.22 -3.31
N GLU A 111 -13.83 5.35 -3.32
CA GLU A 111 -12.85 5.63 -4.35
C GLU A 111 -11.63 4.72 -4.19
N ALA A 112 -11.30 3.93 -5.22
CA ALA A 112 -10.09 3.13 -5.25
C ALA A 112 -8.85 4.02 -5.15
N SER A 113 -7.77 3.51 -4.57
CA SER A 113 -6.54 4.30 -4.53
C SER A 113 -5.87 4.29 -5.92
N HIS A 114 -5.19 5.38 -6.26
CA HIS A 114 -4.59 5.63 -7.59
C HIS A 114 -3.15 5.15 -7.77
N TYR A 115 -2.76 4.82 -9.00
CA TYR A 115 -1.40 4.44 -9.41
C TYR A 115 -0.92 5.36 -10.54
N CYS A 116 0.40 5.53 -10.67
CA CYS A 116 0.99 6.18 -11.84
C CYS A 116 0.68 5.41 -13.12
N GLY A 117 0.28 6.11 -14.19
CA GLY A 117 0.08 5.50 -15.51
C GLY A 117 1.38 5.08 -16.21
N GLN A 118 2.53 5.63 -15.82
CA GLN A 118 3.83 5.34 -16.44
C GLN A 118 4.61 4.27 -15.66
N CYS A 119 4.84 4.49 -14.36
CA CYS A 119 5.70 3.61 -13.56
C CYS A 119 4.94 2.64 -12.65
N GLU A 120 3.61 2.65 -12.70
CA GLU A 120 2.71 1.86 -11.82
C GLU A 120 2.96 2.02 -10.31
N VAL A 121 3.79 2.98 -9.90
CA VAL A 121 4.02 3.32 -8.50
C VAL A 121 2.79 4.05 -7.97
N ARG A 122 2.33 3.63 -6.80
CA ARG A 122 1.21 4.26 -6.11
C ARG A 122 1.62 5.60 -5.52
N TYR A 123 0.81 6.62 -5.76
CA TYR A 123 0.91 7.90 -5.09
C TYR A 123 -0.15 8.01 -4.00
N HIS A 124 0.20 8.62 -2.88
CA HIS A 124 -0.71 8.80 -1.76
C HIS A 124 -0.89 10.31 -1.48
N TYR A 125 -2.15 10.73 -1.32
CA TYR A 125 -2.61 12.08 -0.99
C TYR A 125 -2.28 13.24 -1.96
N PHE A 126 -1.31 13.14 -2.87
CA PHE A 126 -0.88 14.29 -3.70
C PHE A 126 -1.32 14.30 -5.17
N THR A 127 -1.80 13.20 -5.74
CA THR A 127 -1.96 13.05 -7.20
C THR A 127 -3.40 12.99 -7.67
N LYS A 128 -4.26 13.83 -7.10
CA LYS A 128 -5.53 14.16 -7.74
C LYS A 128 -5.60 15.64 -8.15
N LEU A 129 -4.43 16.27 -8.26
CA LEU A 129 -4.29 17.69 -8.59
C LEU A 129 -3.74 17.95 -9.97
N TYR A 130 -3.20 16.93 -10.64
CA TYR A 130 -2.62 17.06 -11.97
C TYR A 130 -2.89 15.83 -12.82
N ASN A 131 -3.25 16.08 -14.08
CA ASN A 131 -3.17 15.12 -15.17
C ASN A 131 -1.67 14.99 -15.50
N TRP A 132 -1.11 13.80 -15.35
CA TRP A 132 0.29 13.51 -15.73
C TRP A 132 0.49 13.48 -17.25
N SER A 133 -0.53 13.82 -18.05
CA SER A 133 -0.45 14.04 -19.49
C SER A 133 0.08 15.42 -19.88
N ASP A 134 0.21 16.34 -18.91
CA ASP A 134 0.61 17.73 -19.15
C ASP A 134 2.11 17.98 -18.86
N PHE A 135 2.89 16.89 -18.70
CA PHE A 135 4.36 16.88 -18.61
C PHE A 135 4.95 15.85 -19.59
#